data_AF-A0A358SMU1-F1
#
_entry.id   AF-A0A358SMU1-F1
#
_cell.length_a   1.000
_cell.length_b   1.000
_cell.length_c   1.000
_cell.angle_alpha   90.00
_cell.angle_beta   90.00
_cell.angle_gamma   90.00
#
_symmetry.space_group_name_H-M   'P 1'
#
loop_
_entity.id
_entity.type
_entity.pdbx_description
1 polymer ?
#
loop_
_entity_poly.entity_id
_entity_poly.type
_entity_poly.pdbx_seq_one_letter_code
_entity_poly.pdbx_strand_id
1 'polypeptide(L)'
;MHPIDYANACPDVSLTSLHYYFPWAIRTLLKWVIFCLVTDRRPQPDLDTRLYFGIADREDLDYAAKLAEYRRLADGYLAADAYREFCEKNLADLDAHVLEWAAGRDFDRLLVDTVTATYPAAERDQFIAHFRGLTGLWVQDEQARLSGPAAV
;
A
#
# COMPACT_ATOMS: atom_id res chain seq x y z
N MET A 1 0.50 12.85 32.41
CA MET A 1 0.05 11.78 31.51
C MET A 1 -0.50 12.45 30.27
N HIS A 2 0.21 12.36 29.14
CA HIS A 2 -0.30 12.79 27.86
C HIS A 2 -0.95 11.57 27.21
N PRO A 3 -2.28 11.50 27.08
CA PRO A 3 -2.91 10.39 26.40
C PRO A 3 -2.45 10.41 24.94
N ILE A 4 -1.94 9.26 24.50
CA ILE A 4 -1.65 8.97 23.10
C ILE A 4 -2.95 9.16 22.34
N ASP A 5 -2.89 10.01 21.31
CA ASP A 5 -3.97 10.24 20.38
C ASP A 5 -4.09 9.02 19.44
N TYR A 6 -5.14 8.22 19.65
CA TYR A 6 -5.50 7.10 18.78
C TYR A 6 -6.28 7.55 17.52
N ALA A 7 -6.45 8.86 17.31
CA ALA A 7 -7.04 9.44 16.09
C ALA A 7 -6.03 9.64 14.96
N ASN A 8 -5.00 8.79 14.84
CA ASN A 8 -4.23 8.72 13.59
C ASN A 8 -5.08 8.07 12.49
N ALA A 9 -6.05 8.82 11.98
CA ALA A 9 -6.89 8.48 10.83
C ALA A 9 -6.17 8.69 9.49
N CYS A 10 -4.84 8.57 9.49
CA CYS A 10 -4.03 8.56 8.28
C CYS A 10 -3.05 7.40 8.45
N PRO A 11 -3.16 6.29 7.70
CA PRO A 11 -1.92 5.62 7.37
C PRO A 11 -1.11 6.69 6.66
N ASP A 12 -0.07 7.22 7.30
CA ASP A 12 0.72 8.31 6.73
C ASP A 12 1.43 7.75 5.49
N VAL A 13 0.74 7.81 4.34
CA VAL A 13 1.28 7.48 3.02
C VAL A 13 2.13 8.67 2.60
N SER A 14 3.17 8.92 3.38
CA SER A 14 4.19 9.92 3.11
C SER A 14 5.50 9.24 2.75
N LEU A 15 6.27 9.92 1.91
CA LEU A 15 7.61 9.48 1.58
C LEU A 15 8.53 9.44 2.82
N THR A 16 8.31 10.36 3.75
CA THR A 16 9.07 10.51 5.01
C THR A 16 8.77 9.43 6.06
N SER A 17 7.72 8.65 5.87
CA SER A 17 7.34 7.56 6.79
C SER A 17 7.54 6.19 6.15
N LEU A 18 7.08 6.02 4.90
CA LEU A 18 7.16 4.74 4.21
C LEU A 18 8.48 4.49 3.50
N HIS A 19 9.18 5.57 3.08
CA HIS A 19 10.50 5.50 2.46
C HIS A 19 10.57 4.47 1.32
N TYR A 20 11.23 3.34 1.58
CA TYR A 20 11.32 2.16 0.71
C TYR A 20 9.94 1.68 0.23
N TYR A 21 8.93 1.64 1.10
CA TYR A 21 7.59 1.14 0.76
C TYR A 21 6.69 2.20 0.11
N PHE A 22 7.13 3.46 0.01
CA PHE A 22 6.29 4.54 -0.52
C PHE A 22 5.83 4.27 -1.96
N PRO A 23 6.69 3.91 -2.93
CA PRO A 23 6.25 3.64 -4.30
C PRO A 23 5.27 2.45 -4.38
N TRP A 24 5.50 1.40 -3.59
CA TRP A 24 4.59 0.26 -3.48
C TRP A 24 3.21 0.66 -2.95
N ALA A 25 3.16 1.54 -1.95
CA ALA A 25 1.89 2.02 -1.38
C ALA A 25 1.11 2.85 -2.40
N ILE A 26 1.78 3.75 -3.13
CA ILE A 26 1.17 4.54 -4.21
C ILE A 26 0.62 3.62 -5.31
N ARG A 27 1.40 2.61 -5.75
CA ARG A 27 0.94 1.59 -6.72
C ARG A 27 -0.33 0.89 -6.26
N THR A 28 -0.38 0.47 -5.01
CA THR A 28 -1.50 -0.27 -4.43
C THR A 28 -2.74 0.63 -4.31
N LEU A 29 -2.55 1.87 -3.86
CA LEU A 29 -3.61 2.87 -3.78
C LEU A 29 -4.18 3.19 -5.16
N LEU A 30 -3.33 3.35 -6.17
CA LEU A 30 -3.75 3.63 -7.54
C LEU A 30 -4.61 2.49 -8.11
N LYS A 31 -4.16 1.23 -7.95
CA LYS A 31 -4.96 0.05 -8.35
C LYS A 31 -6.33 0.04 -7.67
N TRP A 32 -6.37 0.29 -6.36
CA TRP A 32 -7.61 0.31 -5.60
C TRP A 32 -8.55 1.43 -6.03
N VAL A 33 -8.04 2.65 -6.25
CA VAL A 33 -8.83 3.80 -6.69
C VAL A 33 -9.40 3.56 -8.08
N ILE A 34 -8.60 3.05 -9.03
CA ILE A 34 -9.06 2.72 -10.38
C ILE A 34 -10.16 1.65 -10.30
N PHE A 35 -9.95 0.57 -9.53
CA PHE A 35 -10.95 -0.47 -9.35
C PHE A 35 -12.26 0.10 -8.81
N CYS A 36 -12.21 0.89 -7.73
CA CYS A 36 -13.41 1.51 -7.15
C CYS A 36 -14.14 2.40 -8.15
N LEU A 37 -13.39 3.22 -8.91
CA LEU A 37 -13.94 4.14 -9.89
C LEU A 37 -14.61 3.41 -11.06
N VAL A 38 -13.94 2.41 -11.64
CA VAL A 38 -14.41 1.70 -12.83
C VAL A 38 -15.58 0.77 -12.52
N THR A 39 -15.60 0.19 -11.32
CA THR A 39 -16.67 -0.73 -10.88
C THR A 39 -17.84 -0.03 -10.20
N ASP A 40 -17.80 1.30 -10.07
CA ASP A 40 -18.76 2.08 -9.27
C ASP A 40 -18.93 1.50 -7.85
N ARG A 41 -17.82 1.05 -7.25
CA ARG A 41 -17.86 0.41 -5.93
C ARG A 41 -18.34 1.42 -4.90
N ARG A 42 -19.50 1.15 -4.32
CA ARG A 42 -20.05 2.00 -3.26
C ARG A 42 -19.20 1.86 -1.99
N PRO A 43 -18.81 2.99 -1.35
CA PRO A 43 -18.14 2.94 -0.07
C PRO A 43 -19.09 2.34 0.98
N GLN A 44 -18.59 1.40 1.78
CA GLN A 44 -19.31 0.79 2.88
C GLN A 44 -18.59 1.16 4.18
N PRO A 45 -19.06 2.16 4.94
CA PRO A 45 -18.39 2.60 6.16
C PRO A 45 -18.52 1.61 7.32
N ASP A 46 -19.62 0.84 7.35
CA ASP A 46 -19.82 -0.20 8.35
C ASP A 46 -19.00 -1.44 7.97
N LEU A 47 -18.10 -1.84 8.86
CA LEU A 47 -17.26 -3.03 8.70
C LEU A 47 -17.98 -4.33 9.10
N ASP A 48 -19.26 -4.23 9.47
CA ASP A 48 -20.08 -5.35 9.94
C ASP A 48 -19.43 -6.09 11.11
N THR A 49 -18.84 -5.35 12.06
CA THR A 49 -18.07 -5.89 13.21
C THR A 49 -18.86 -6.94 14.00
N ARG A 50 -20.20 -6.85 14.00
CA ARG A 50 -21.08 -7.87 14.59
C ARG A 50 -20.88 -9.27 14.03
N LEU A 51 -20.60 -9.40 12.73
CA LEU A 51 -20.33 -10.70 12.10
C LEU A 51 -19.03 -11.31 12.62
N TYR A 52 -18.01 -10.49 12.89
CA TYR A 52 -16.77 -10.92 13.50
C TYR A 52 -16.99 -11.42 14.93
N PHE A 53 -17.78 -10.72 15.74
CA PHE A 53 -18.13 -11.22 17.08
C PHE A 53 -18.93 -12.53 17.02
N GLY A 54 -19.84 -12.67 16.06
CA GLY A 54 -20.55 -13.93 15.84
C GLY A 54 -19.63 -15.12 15.55
N ILE A 55 -18.52 -14.92 14.84
CA ILE A 55 -17.50 -15.96 14.63
C ILE A 55 -16.67 -16.18 15.90
N ALA A 56 -16.33 -15.11 16.63
CA ALA A 56 -15.56 -15.20 17.86
C ALA A 56 -16.27 -16.05 18.92
N ASP A 57 -17.59 -15.90 19.02
CA ASP A 57 -18.44 -16.57 20.00
C ASP A 57 -18.76 -18.04 19.64
N ARG A 58 -18.38 -18.51 18.45
CA ARG A 58 -18.55 -19.93 18.07
C ARG A 58 -17.60 -20.82 18.85
N GLU A 59 -18.16 -21.73 19.64
CA GLU A 59 -17.41 -22.75 20.40
C GLU A 59 -17.07 -23.98 19.56
N ASP A 60 -17.74 -24.16 18.42
CA ASP A 60 -17.57 -25.31 17.52
C ASP A 60 -16.46 -25.13 16.47
N LEU A 61 -15.82 -23.94 16.44
CA LEU A 61 -14.68 -23.64 15.58
C LEU A 61 -13.38 -23.59 16.38
N ASP A 62 -12.33 -24.23 15.86
CA ASP A 62 -10.98 -23.98 16.33
C ASP A 62 -10.44 -22.62 15.85
N TYR A 63 -9.25 -22.24 16.33
CA TYR A 63 -8.64 -20.95 16.01
C TYR A 63 -8.40 -20.76 14.50
N ALA A 64 -7.91 -21.79 13.81
CA ALA A 64 -7.61 -21.71 12.38
C ALA A 64 -8.90 -21.54 11.56
N ALA A 65 -9.96 -22.25 11.94
CA ALA A 65 -11.27 -22.13 11.32
C ALA A 65 -11.88 -20.73 11.56
N LYS A 66 -11.71 -20.13 12.75
CA LYS A 66 -12.12 -18.74 13.00
C LYS A 66 -11.36 -17.76 12.09
N LEU A 67 -10.05 -17.93 11.93
CA LEU A 67 -9.26 -17.09 11.02
C LEU A 67 -9.72 -17.22 9.56
N ALA A 68 -10.10 -18.42 9.12
CA ALA A 68 -10.64 -18.63 7.78
C ALA A 68 -11.97 -17.89 7.59
N GLU A 69 -12.87 -17.92 8.58
CA GLU A 69 -14.14 -17.18 8.51
C GLU A 69 -13.94 -15.66 8.56
N TYR A 70 -13.02 -15.15 9.39
CA TYR A 70 -12.67 -13.72 9.37
C TYR A 70 -12.12 -13.29 8.03
N ARG A 71 -11.24 -14.10 7.44
CA ARG A 71 -10.70 -13.85 6.10
C ARG A 71 -11.83 -13.82 5.07
N ARG A 72 -12.79 -14.73 5.14
CA ARG A 72 -13.96 -14.75 4.24
C ARG A 72 -14.76 -13.45 4.32
N LEU A 73 -14.99 -12.91 5.52
CA LEU A 73 -15.63 -11.60 5.69
C LEU A 73 -14.80 -10.47 5.07
N ALA A 74 -13.50 -10.45 5.34
CA ALA A 74 -12.60 -9.42 4.81
C ALA A 74 -12.48 -9.47 3.28
N ASP A 75 -12.31 -10.66 2.71
CA ASP A 75 -12.24 -10.88 1.27
C ASP A 75 -13.55 -10.45 0.58
N GLY A 76 -14.71 -10.70 1.21
CA GLY A 76 -16.01 -10.21 0.74
C GLY A 76 -16.11 -8.68 0.76
N TYR A 77 -15.77 -8.06 1.89
CA TYR A 77 -15.78 -6.59 2.04
C TYR A 77 -14.86 -5.91 1.00
N LEU A 78 -13.67 -6.45 0.78
CA LEU A 78 -12.70 -5.91 -0.18
C LEU A 78 -12.95 -6.33 -1.62
N ALA A 79 -13.95 -7.18 -1.88
CA ALA A 79 -14.20 -7.81 -3.18
C ALA A 79 -12.91 -8.43 -3.77
N ALA A 80 -12.15 -9.16 -2.94
CA ALA A 80 -10.76 -9.50 -3.20
C ALA A 80 -10.53 -10.26 -4.51
N ASP A 81 -11.40 -11.21 -4.86
CA ASP A 81 -11.27 -11.98 -6.10
C ASP A 81 -11.55 -11.11 -7.34
N ALA A 82 -12.63 -10.32 -7.31
CA ALA A 82 -12.96 -9.39 -8.39
C ALA A 82 -11.87 -8.31 -8.57
N TYR A 83 -11.28 -7.84 -7.47
CA TYR A 83 -10.16 -6.91 -7.50
C TYR A 83 -8.91 -7.52 -8.14
N ARG A 84 -8.54 -8.75 -7.75
CA ARG A 84 -7.39 -9.46 -8.35
C ARG A 84 -7.59 -9.68 -9.84
N GLU A 85 -8.75 -10.22 -10.22
CA GLU A 85 -9.11 -10.44 -11.63
C GLU A 85 -9.10 -9.13 -12.43
N PHE A 86 -9.63 -8.05 -11.86
CA PHE A 86 -9.61 -6.73 -12.50
C PHE A 86 -8.18 -6.23 -12.72
N CYS A 87 -7.31 -6.34 -11.71
CA CYS A 87 -5.92 -5.91 -11.83
C CYS A 87 -5.15 -6.73 -12.87
N GLU A 88 -5.33 -8.05 -12.88
CA GLU A 88 -4.67 -8.94 -13.85
C GLU A 88 -5.11 -8.64 -15.28
N LYS A 89 -6.39 -8.34 -15.50
CA LYS A 89 -6.93 -8.10 -16.85
C LYS A 89 -6.67 -6.68 -17.36
N ASN A 90 -6.72 -5.69 -16.49
CA ASN A 90 -6.78 -4.28 -16.90
C ASN A 90 -5.55 -3.45 -16.50
N LEU A 91 -4.74 -3.93 -15.54
CA LEU A 91 -3.65 -3.17 -14.93
C LEU A 91 -2.34 -3.99 -14.85
N ALA A 92 -2.14 -4.93 -15.79
CA ALA A 92 -0.99 -5.83 -15.78
C ALA A 92 0.36 -5.11 -15.95
N ASP A 93 0.38 -4.01 -16.70
CA ASP A 93 1.54 -3.17 -17.00
C ASP A 93 1.73 -2.02 -16.01
N LEU A 94 0.77 -1.75 -15.13
CA LEU A 94 0.82 -0.63 -14.18
C LEU A 94 2.04 -0.69 -13.27
N ASP A 95 2.49 -1.89 -12.89
CA ASP A 95 3.68 -2.06 -12.06
C ASP A 95 4.94 -1.52 -12.76
N ALA A 96 5.07 -1.74 -14.07
CA ALA A 96 6.18 -1.23 -14.86
C ALA A 96 6.14 0.30 -14.98
N HIS A 97 4.95 0.88 -15.16
CA HIS A 97 4.79 2.34 -15.18
C HIS A 97 5.13 3.00 -13.84
N VAL A 98 4.75 2.38 -12.71
CA VAL A 98 5.14 2.90 -11.40
C VAL A 98 6.64 2.76 -11.16
N LEU A 99 7.26 1.67 -11.62
CA LEU A 99 8.71 1.52 -11.58
C LEU A 99 9.41 2.62 -12.40
N GLU A 100 8.97 2.87 -13.63
CA GLU A 100 9.50 3.94 -14.48
C GLU A 100 9.39 5.31 -13.81
N TRP A 101 8.23 5.61 -13.21
CA TRP A 101 8.02 6.85 -12.47
C TRP A 101 8.95 6.95 -11.26
N ALA A 102 9.04 5.91 -10.43
CA ALA A 102 9.85 5.89 -9.22
C ALA A 102 11.36 6.00 -9.50
N ALA A 103 11.82 5.46 -10.62
CA ALA A 103 13.20 5.61 -11.10
C ALA A 103 13.43 6.95 -11.84
N GLY A 104 12.36 7.69 -12.15
CA GLY A 104 12.37 8.88 -12.97
C GLY A 104 12.67 10.17 -12.22
N ARG A 105 12.94 11.23 -12.99
CA ARG A 105 13.25 12.57 -12.48
C ARG A 105 12.08 13.22 -11.72
N ASP A 106 10.85 12.89 -12.09
CA ASP A 106 9.67 13.47 -11.42
C ASP A 106 9.53 12.97 -9.98
N PHE A 107 9.84 11.70 -9.73
CA PHE A 107 9.88 11.15 -8.37
C PHE A 107 11.04 11.74 -7.56
N ASP A 108 12.22 11.90 -8.17
CA ASP A 108 13.34 12.55 -7.49
C ASP A 108 13.02 14.00 -7.10
N ARG A 109 12.35 14.75 -7.99
CA ARG A 109 11.87 16.10 -7.67
C ARG A 109 10.87 16.06 -6.51
N LEU A 110 9.88 15.17 -6.54
CA LEU A 110 8.93 15.00 -5.44
C LEU A 110 9.65 14.74 -4.11
N LEU A 111 10.68 13.91 -4.12
CA LEU A 111 11.49 13.61 -2.95
C LEU A 111 12.21 14.83 -2.41
N VAL A 112 12.92 15.55 -3.27
CA VAL A 112 13.65 16.77 -2.89
C VAL A 112 12.71 17.86 -2.39
N ASP A 113 11.56 18.05 -3.05
CA ASP A 113 10.55 19.03 -2.65
C ASP A 113 9.97 18.66 -1.28
N THR A 114 9.66 17.38 -1.05
CA THR A 114 9.18 16.88 0.24
C THR A 114 10.20 17.13 1.34
N VAL A 115 11.47 16.77 1.13
CA VAL A 115 12.52 16.99 2.15
C VAL A 115 12.72 18.48 2.42
N THR A 116 12.70 19.30 1.38
CA THR A 116 12.88 20.76 1.51
C THR A 116 11.76 21.40 2.32
N ALA A 117 10.52 20.93 2.13
CA ALA A 117 9.34 21.41 2.86
C ALA A 117 9.29 20.91 4.31
N THR A 118 9.82 19.72 4.59
CA THR A 118 9.68 19.07 5.90
C THR A 118 10.87 19.33 6.85
N TYR A 119 12.11 19.36 6.34
CA TYR A 119 13.32 19.35 7.18
C TYR A 119 14.05 20.69 7.22
N PRO A 120 14.70 21.03 8.36
CA PRO A 120 15.57 22.19 8.47
C PRO A 120 16.71 22.17 7.44
N ALA A 121 17.14 23.34 6.98
CA ALA A 121 18.13 23.46 5.90
C ALA A 121 19.43 22.67 6.13
N ALA A 122 19.92 22.61 7.38
CA ALA A 122 21.14 21.89 7.73
C ALA A 122 21.03 20.36 7.60
N GLU A 123 19.82 19.80 7.55
CA GLU A 123 19.57 18.36 7.54
C GLU A 123 19.13 17.85 6.15
N ARG A 124 18.78 18.76 5.23
CA ARG A 124 18.17 18.39 3.93
C ARG A 124 19.03 17.45 3.11
N ASP A 125 20.33 17.72 2.99
CA ASP A 125 21.22 16.89 2.18
C ASP A 125 21.31 15.46 2.72
N GLN A 126 21.35 15.31 4.04
CA GLN A 126 21.35 14.00 4.70
C GLN A 126 20.06 13.23 4.40
N PHE A 127 18.89 13.86 4.55
CA PHE A 127 17.61 13.20 4.31
C PHE A 127 17.35 12.92 2.83
N ILE A 128 17.75 13.82 1.92
CA ILE A 128 17.69 13.57 0.48
C ILE A 128 18.52 12.33 0.13
N ALA A 129 19.76 12.25 0.61
CA ALA A 129 20.63 11.09 0.36
C ALA A 129 20.04 9.81 0.96
N HIS A 130 19.52 9.88 2.19
CA HIS A 130 18.92 8.73 2.86
C HIS A 130 17.70 8.19 2.10
N PHE A 131 16.77 9.07 1.71
CA PHE A 131 15.54 8.67 1.02
C PHE A 131 15.82 8.16 -0.39
N ARG A 132 16.74 8.81 -1.13
CA ARG A 132 17.19 8.31 -2.44
C ARG A 132 17.79 6.91 -2.34
N GLY A 133 18.54 6.63 -1.27
CA GLY A 133 19.07 5.29 -1.02
C GLY A 133 17.96 4.25 -0.82
N LEU A 134 16.97 4.56 0.01
CA LEU A 134 15.86 3.65 0.31
C LEU A 134 14.93 3.44 -0.90
N THR A 135 14.57 4.49 -1.62
CA THR A 135 13.72 4.36 -2.81
C THR A 135 14.49 3.77 -3.99
N GLY A 136 15.78 4.03 -4.10
CA GLY A 136 16.67 3.37 -5.07
C GLY A 136 16.79 1.86 -4.83
N LEU A 137 16.84 1.41 -3.56
CA LEU A 137 16.79 -0.01 -3.22
C LEU A 137 15.46 -0.64 -3.66
N TRP A 138 14.34 0.04 -3.41
CA TRP A 138 13.04 -0.44 -3.87
C TRP A 138 12.97 -0.59 -5.39
N VAL A 139 13.51 0.39 -6.14
CA VAL A 139 13.58 0.34 -7.62
C VAL A 139 14.34 -0.90 -8.09
N GLN A 140 15.47 -1.22 -7.46
CA GLN A 140 16.27 -2.41 -7.82
C GLN A 140 15.50 -3.71 -7.56
N ASP A 141 14.90 -3.85 -6.38
CA ASP A 141 14.13 -5.04 -6.01
C ASP A 141 12.91 -5.23 -6.92
N GLU A 142 12.21 -4.15 -7.22
CA GLU A 142 11.04 -4.15 -8.10
C GLU A 142 11.42 -4.50 -9.54
N GLN A 143 12.54 -3.98 -10.04
CA GLN A 143 13.07 -4.34 -11.36
C GLN A 143 13.44 -5.83 -11.43
N ALA A 144 14.05 -6.37 -10.39
CA ALA A 144 14.35 -7.80 -10.30
C ALA A 144 13.07 -8.65 -10.28
N ARG A 145 12.05 -8.23 -9.52
CA ARG A 145 10.74 -8.88 -9.46
C ARG A 145 10.05 -8.93 -10.83
N LEU A 146 10.08 -7.83 -11.58
CA LEU A 146 9.41 -7.73 -12.90
C LEU A 146 10.18 -8.43 -14.02
N SER A 147 11.49 -8.54 -13.92
CA SER A 147 12.32 -9.24 -14.92
C SER A 147 12.20 -10.77 -14.84
N GLY A 148 11.58 -11.29 -13.76
CA GLY A 148 11.52 -12.73 -13.47
C GLY A 148 12.88 -13.30 -13.07
N PRO A 149 12.93 -14.56 -12.56
CA PRO A 149 14.21 -15.23 -12.36
C PRO A 149 14.92 -15.37 -13.72
N ALA A 150 16.21 -15.00 -13.78
CA ALA A 150 17.04 -15.29 -14.93
C ALA A 150 16.94 -16.79 -15.23
N ALA A 151 16.53 -17.14 -16.45
CA ALA A 151 16.52 -18.53 -16.89
C ALA A 151 17.96 -19.07 -16.75
N VAL A 152 18.16 -20.01 -15.82
CA VAL A 152 19.41 -20.75 -15.62
C VAL A 152 19.49 -21.88 -16.64
#